data_AF-L9X6G6-F1
#
_entry.id   AF-L9X6G6-F1
#
_cell.length_a   1.000
_cell.length_b   1.000
_cell.length_c   1.000
_cell.angle_alpha   90.00
_cell.angle_beta   90.00
_cell.angle_gamma   90.00
#
_symmetry.space_group_name_H-M   'P 1'
#
loop_
_entity.id
_entity.type
_entity.pdbx_description
1 polymer ?
#
loop_
_entity_poly.entity_id
_entity_poly.type
_entity_poly.pdbx_seq_one_letter_code
_entity_poly.pdbx_strand_id
1 'polypeptide(L)'
;MLTFVLLLVDSAIELEGEDYLLETVGMVFYNAQFVDTELSDGSTTETITMLSEMGPDFPELAYTLVPVCLLVGAGYLVARGASDNETTAEDGLKVGASVVVGYLPLVLVGTTLFEVSEDVFDATFTAGPATGSAVLLAGLAFPIVLGAIGGYLSQR
;
A
#
# COMPACT_ATOMS: atom_id res chain seq x y z
N MET A 1 8.00 -24.73 11.14
CA MET A 1 6.88 -23.98 11.75
C MET A 1 6.32 -23.00 10.72
N LEU A 2 7.16 -22.14 10.11
CA LEU A 2 6.82 -21.26 8.98
C LEU A 2 6.02 -21.92 7.85
N THR A 3 6.46 -23.09 7.35
CA THR A 3 5.74 -23.81 6.27
C THR A 3 4.35 -24.30 6.69
N PHE A 4 4.14 -24.56 7.98
CA PHE A 4 2.84 -25.01 8.49
C PHE A 4 1.88 -23.84 8.67
N VAL A 5 2.39 -22.68 9.09
CA VAL A 5 1.64 -21.42 9.19
C VAL A 5 1.26 -20.90 7.81
N LEU A 6 2.21 -20.88 6.87
CA LEU A 6 1.94 -20.54 5.47
C LEU A 6 0.94 -21.52 4.86
N LEU A 7 1.05 -22.83 5.11
CA LEU A 7 0.04 -23.78 4.63
C LEU A 7 -1.34 -23.59 5.28
N LEU A 8 -1.42 -23.14 6.53
CA LEU A 8 -2.70 -22.91 7.21
C LEU A 8 -3.40 -21.68 6.65
N VAL A 9 -2.65 -20.58 6.49
CA VAL A 9 -3.13 -19.34 5.86
C VAL A 9 -3.45 -19.58 4.37
N ASP A 10 -2.56 -20.25 3.64
CA ASP A 10 -2.78 -20.63 2.23
C ASP A 10 -3.99 -21.55 2.08
N SER A 11 -4.19 -22.50 3.01
CA SER A 11 -5.39 -23.36 2.99
C SER A 11 -6.68 -22.64 3.38
N ALA A 12 -6.63 -21.63 4.27
CA ALA A 12 -7.80 -20.80 4.58
C ALA A 12 -8.16 -19.92 3.38
N ILE A 13 -7.15 -19.33 2.74
CA ILE A 13 -7.30 -18.53 1.52
C ILE A 13 -7.75 -19.38 0.32
N GLU A 14 -7.27 -20.62 0.15
CA GLU A 14 -7.70 -21.50 -0.94
C GLU A 14 -9.11 -22.07 -0.74
N LEU A 15 -9.55 -22.29 0.50
CA LEU A 15 -10.89 -22.82 0.79
C LEU A 15 -11.99 -21.75 0.78
N GLU A 16 -11.63 -20.49 0.99
CA GLU A 16 -12.54 -19.33 0.98
C GLU A 16 -12.14 -18.27 -0.06
N GLY A 17 -11.44 -18.68 -1.13
CA GLY A 17 -10.72 -17.79 -2.05
C GLY A 17 -11.52 -16.75 -2.84
N GLU A 18 -12.85 -16.73 -2.74
CA GLU A 18 -13.66 -15.61 -3.23
C GLU A 18 -13.89 -14.53 -2.14
N ASP A 19 -13.86 -14.90 -0.87
CA ASP A 19 -14.17 -14.03 0.26
C ASP A 19 -12.98 -13.14 0.68
N TYR A 20 -11.73 -13.55 0.41
CA TYR A 20 -10.50 -12.82 0.80
C TYR A 20 -9.76 -12.12 -0.35
N LEU A 21 -10.40 -12.01 -1.52
CA LEU A 21 -9.78 -11.42 -2.72
C LEU A 21 -9.42 -9.94 -2.50
N LEU A 22 -10.27 -9.20 -1.79
CA LEU A 22 -10.08 -7.77 -1.58
C LEU A 22 -8.87 -7.48 -0.67
N GLU A 23 -8.75 -8.25 0.40
CA GLU A 23 -7.69 -8.20 1.40
C GLU A 23 -6.36 -8.59 0.76
N THR A 24 -6.35 -9.68 -0.03
CA THR A 24 -5.16 -10.12 -0.77
C THR A 24 -4.69 -9.04 -1.75
N VAL A 25 -5.59 -8.50 -2.57
CA VAL A 25 -5.24 -7.42 -3.52
C VAL A 25 -4.78 -6.16 -2.78
N GLY A 26 -5.40 -5.85 -1.64
CA GLY A 26 -5.02 -4.75 -0.77
C GLY A 26 -3.60 -4.91 -0.23
N MET A 27 -3.27 -6.07 0.34
CA MET A 27 -1.93 -6.36 0.84
C MET A 27 -0.87 -6.28 -0.27
N VAL A 28 -1.17 -6.80 -1.47
CA VAL A 28 -0.28 -6.66 -2.65
C VAL A 28 -0.08 -5.18 -3.02
N PHE A 29 -1.12 -4.36 -2.96
CA PHE A 29 -1.02 -2.92 -3.21
C PHE A 29 -0.16 -2.18 -2.18
N TYR A 30 -0.20 -2.58 -0.91
CA TYR A 30 0.72 -2.09 0.12
C TYR A 30 2.15 -2.55 -0.15
N ASN A 31 2.34 -3.81 -0.53
CA ASN A 31 3.64 -4.37 -0.83
C ASN A 31 4.31 -3.71 -2.05
N ALA A 32 3.52 -3.32 -3.05
CA ALA A 32 3.95 -2.49 -4.17
C ALA A 32 4.50 -1.10 -3.74
N GLN A 33 4.15 -0.63 -2.54
CA GLN A 33 4.68 0.60 -1.92
C GLN A 33 5.78 0.29 -0.88
N PHE A 34 6.40 -0.88 -0.96
CA PHE A 34 7.43 -1.38 -0.04
C PHE A 34 6.94 -1.52 1.41
N VAL A 35 5.64 -1.77 1.59
CA VAL A 35 5.06 -2.09 2.90
C VAL A 35 4.95 -3.60 3.01
N ASP A 36 5.75 -4.18 3.90
CA ASP A 36 5.69 -5.62 4.16
C ASP A 36 4.38 -6.02 4.84
N THR A 37 4.03 -7.29 4.72
CA THR A 37 2.88 -7.89 5.42
C THR A 37 3.36 -8.43 6.77
N GLU A 38 2.70 -8.03 7.84
CA GLU A 38 2.87 -8.59 9.18
C GLU A 38 1.91 -9.77 9.36
N LEU A 39 2.45 -10.91 9.78
CA LEU A 39 1.68 -12.07 10.24
C LEU A 39 1.88 -12.21 11.75
N SER A 40 0.79 -12.41 12.49
CA SER A 40 0.85 -12.69 13.92
C SER A 40 -0.04 -13.86 14.31
N ASP A 41 0.42 -14.68 15.26
CA ASP A 41 -0.35 -15.79 15.85
C ASP A 41 -0.80 -15.51 17.31
N GLY A 42 -0.75 -14.23 17.71
CA GLY A 42 -1.01 -13.79 19.09
C GLY A 42 0.17 -13.97 20.05
N SER A 43 1.24 -14.67 19.66
CA SER A 43 2.44 -14.89 20.47
C SER A 43 3.73 -14.39 19.79
N THR A 44 3.78 -14.52 18.46
CA THR A 44 4.90 -14.14 17.60
C THR A 44 4.38 -13.26 16.47
N THR A 45 5.21 -12.31 16.04
CA THR A 45 4.96 -11.49 14.85
C THR A 45 6.12 -11.68 13.89
N GLU A 46 5.81 -12.04 12.65
CA GLU A 46 6.76 -12.17 11.55
C GLU A 46 6.36 -11.23 10.42
N THR A 47 7.33 -10.84 9.59
CA THR A 47 7.13 -9.89 8.50
C THR A 47 7.63 -10.53 7.21
N ILE A 48 6.78 -10.55 6.18
CA ILE A 48 7.12 -11.10 4.87
C ILE A 48 6.76 -10.13 3.74
N THR A 49 7.49 -10.22 2.65
CA THR A 49 7.21 -9.49 1.41
C THR A 49 6.37 -10.39 0.49
N MET A 50 5.07 -10.13 0.35
CA MET A 50 4.19 -10.98 -0.46
C MET A 50 4.61 -11.07 -1.94
N LEU A 51 5.13 -9.98 -2.54
CA LEU A 51 5.56 -9.99 -3.95
C LEU A 51 6.64 -11.04 -4.22
N SER A 52 7.62 -11.19 -3.32
CA SER A 52 8.72 -12.14 -3.51
C SER A 52 8.27 -13.60 -3.43
N GLU A 53 7.13 -13.86 -2.77
CA GLU A 53 6.57 -15.19 -2.60
C GLU A 53 5.68 -15.61 -3.79
N MET A 54 5.18 -14.66 -4.61
CA MET A 54 4.32 -14.95 -5.78
C MET A 54 5.07 -15.55 -6.98
N GLY A 55 6.41 -15.60 -6.92
CA GLY A 55 7.25 -16.25 -7.92
C GLY A 55 7.60 -15.41 -9.16
N PRO A 56 8.51 -15.90 -10.01
CA PRO A 56 9.15 -15.10 -11.08
C PRO A 56 8.24 -14.73 -12.25
N ASP A 57 7.08 -15.37 -12.38
CA ASP A 57 6.10 -15.10 -13.44
C ASP A 57 5.17 -13.91 -13.10
N PHE A 58 5.18 -13.44 -11.85
CA PHE A 58 4.39 -12.30 -11.42
C PHE A 58 5.03 -10.99 -11.92
N PRO A 59 4.31 -10.10 -12.63
CA PRO A 59 4.87 -8.86 -13.15
C PRO A 59 4.97 -7.79 -12.05
N GLU A 60 5.85 -8.00 -11.08
CA GLU A 60 6.09 -7.11 -9.92
C GLU A 60 6.22 -5.64 -10.34
N LEU A 61 7.00 -5.38 -11.40
CA LEU A 61 7.24 -4.03 -11.88
C LEU A 61 5.96 -3.36 -12.37
N ALA A 62 5.05 -4.09 -13.02
CA ALA A 62 3.80 -3.52 -13.51
C ALA A 62 2.90 -3.09 -12.34
N TYR A 63 2.82 -3.90 -11.28
CA TYR A 63 2.05 -3.59 -10.08
C TYR A 63 2.66 -2.45 -9.27
N THR A 64 3.99 -2.39 -9.15
CA THR A 64 4.70 -1.27 -8.49
C THR A 64 4.51 0.06 -9.22
N LEU A 65 4.32 0.03 -10.55
CA LEU A 65 4.05 1.25 -11.31
C LEU A 65 2.63 1.81 -11.09
N VAL A 66 1.67 1.00 -10.67
CA VAL A 66 0.29 1.45 -10.43
C VAL A 66 0.20 2.57 -9.38
N PRO A 67 0.68 2.40 -8.13
CA PRO A 67 0.64 3.46 -7.14
C PRO A 67 1.48 4.67 -7.57
N VAL A 68 2.57 4.44 -8.29
CA VAL A 68 3.42 5.52 -8.83
C VAL A 68 2.65 6.41 -9.79
N CYS A 69 2.02 5.83 -10.81
CA CYS A 69 1.24 6.57 -11.79
C CYS A 69 0.04 7.28 -11.16
N LEU A 70 -0.65 6.64 -10.20
CA LEU A 70 -1.79 7.23 -9.50
C LEU A 70 -1.37 8.45 -8.67
N LEU A 71 -0.29 8.36 -7.89
CA LEU A 71 0.17 9.46 -7.04
C LEU A 71 0.72 10.63 -7.85
N VAL A 72 1.49 10.36 -8.91
CA VAL A 72 1.96 11.39 -9.84
C VAL A 72 0.78 12.06 -10.55
N GLY A 73 -0.18 11.27 -11.03
CA GLY A 73 -1.40 11.79 -11.66
C GLY A 73 -2.24 12.65 -10.71
N ALA A 74 -2.42 12.20 -9.47
CA ALA A 74 -3.14 12.96 -8.44
C ALA A 74 -2.43 14.28 -8.13
N GLY A 75 -1.11 14.27 -7.92
CA GLY A 75 -0.33 15.48 -7.69
C GLY A 75 -0.41 16.46 -8.86
N TYR A 76 -0.37 15.96 -10.08
CA TYR A 76 -0.54 16.75 -11.29
C TYR A 76 -1.92 17.42 -11.36
N LEU A 77 -2.99 16.67 -11.11
CA LEU A 77 -4.37 17.19 -11.16
C LEU A 77 -4.63 18.23 -10.08
N VAL A 78 -4.17 17.98 -8.85
CA VAL A 78 -4.32 18.92 -7.72
C VAL A 78 -3.55 20.20 -7.99
N ALA A 79 -2.30 20.12 -8.42
CA ALA A 79 -1.50 21.30 -8.76
C ALA A 79 -2.11 22.06 -9.93
N ARG A 80 -2.51 21.37 -11.01
CA ARG A 80 -3.13 22.00 -12.18
C ARG A 80 -4.46 22.70 -11.85
N GLY A 81 -5.27 22.14 -10.95
CA GLY A 81 -6.51 22.77 -10.51
C GLY A 81 -6.30 24.02 -9.65
N ALA A 82 -5.16 24.12 -8.98
CA ALA A 82 -4.77 25.26 -8.16
C ALA A 82 -3.82 26.25 -8.86
N SER A 83 -3.51 26.01 -10.14
CA SER A 83 -2.56 26.84 -10.91
C SER A 83 -3.25 28.05 -11.52
N ASP A 84 -2.60 29.21 -11.35
CA ASP A 84 -2.91 30.47 -12.02
C ASP A 84 -1.72 30.89 -12.91
N ASN A 85 -1.88 31.95 -13.71
CA ASN A 85 -0.83 32.45 -14.63
C ASN A 85 0.50 32.85 -13.94
N GLU A 86 0.51 32.99 -12.61
CA GLU A 86 1.69 33.36 -11.82
C GLU A 86 2.28 32.20 -11.01
N THR A 87 1.71 30.99 -11.11
CA THR A 87 2.19 29.84 -10.33
C THR A 87 3.56 29.39 -10.81
N THR A 88 4.50 29.29 -9.88
CA THR A 88 5.86 28.82 -10.17
C THR A 88 5.98 27.31 -10.05
N ALA A 89 7.04 26.74 -10.62
CA ALA A 89 7.35 25.32 -10.45
C ALA A 89 7.50 24.90 -8.98
N GLU A 90 8.00 25.79 -8.12
CA GLU A 90 8.14 25.54 -6.68
C GLU A 90 6.79 25.46 -5.96
N ASP A 91 5.82 26.26 -6.40
CA ASP A 91 4.46 26.23 -5.86
C ASP A 91 3.74 24.96 -6.29
N GLY A 92 3.95 24.52 -7.54
CA GLY A 92 3.49 23.23 -8.03
C GLY A 92 3.99 22.05 -7.19
N LEU A 93 5.26 22.04 -6.77
CA LEU A 93 5.79 21.01 -5.85
C LEU A 93 5.02 20.96 -4.53
N LYS A 94 4.84 22.11 -3.88
CA LYS A 94 4.20 22.21 -2.56
C LYS A 94 2.75 21.77 -2.64
N VAL A 95 2.04 22.22 -3.67
CA VAL A 95 0.63 21.85 -3.88
C VAL A 95 0.51 20.37 -4.23
N GLY A 96 1.39 19.82 -5.07
CA GLY A 96 1.41 18.38 -5.37
C GLY A 96 1.69 17.51 -4.15
N ALA A 97 2.57 17.94 -3.24
CA ALA A 97 2.85 17.24 -1.98
C ALA A 97 1.66 17.24 -1.02
N SER A 98 0.70 18.16 -1.18
CA SER A 98 -0.49 18.21 -0.31
C SER A 98 -1.43 17.01 -0.48
N VAL A 99 -1.25 16.20 -1.54
CA VAL A 99 -1.99 14.94 -1.77
C VAL A 99 -1.89 13.99 -0.57
N VAL A 100 -0.78 14.04 0.16
CA VAL A 100 -0.56 13.31 1.43
C VAL A 100 -1.70 13.50 2.41
N VAL A 101 -2.24 14.71 2.52
CA VAL A 101 -3.28 15.03 3.50
C VAL A 101 -4.56 14.23 3.24
N GLY A 102 -4.88 14.00 1.96
CA GLY A 102 -6.01 13.16 1.56
C GLY A 102 -5.68 11.68 1.51
N TYR A 103 -4.45 11.32 1.18
CA TYR A 103 -4.03 9.92 1.03
C TYR A 103 -3.75 9.24 2.37
N LEU A 104 -3.21 9.96 3.36
CA LEU A 104 -2.83 9.40 4.66
C LEU A 104 -4.01 8.80 5.44
N PRO A 105 -5.20 9.44 5.52
CA PRO A 105 -6.38 8.80 6.09
C PRO A 105 -6.80 7.53 5.33
N LEU A 106 -6.71 7.53 4.00
CA LEU A 106 -7.00 6.34 3.18
C LEU A 106 -6.05 5.19 3.52
N VAL A 107 -4.77 5.49 3.71
CA VAL A 107 -3.76 4.48 4.10
C VAL A 107 -4.06 3.91 5.48
N LEU A 108 -4.52 4.71 6.44
CA LEU A 108 -4.91 4.20 7.76
C LEU A 108 -6.17 3.31 7.71
N VAL A 109 -7.13 3.67 6.85
CA VAL A 109 -8.31 2.83 6.64
C VAL A 109 -7.92 1.52 5.94
N GLY A 110 -7.05 1.58 4.93
CA GLY A 110 -6.59 0.41 4.19
C GLY A 110 -5.85 -0.61 5.04
N THR A 111 -5.02 -0.18 6.01
CA THR A 111 -4.34 -1.12 6.92
C THR A 111 -5.33 -1.95 7.74
N THR A 112 -6.47 -1.38 8.10
CA THR A 112 -7.52 -2.09 8.85
C THR A 112 -8.49 -2.86 7.95
N LEU A 113 -8.70 -2.39 6.72
CA LEU A 113 -9.65 -2.99 5.77
C LEU A 113 -9.08 -4.25 5.13
N PHE A 114 -7.76 -4.30 4.93
CA PHE A 114 -7.07 -5.42 4.29
C PHE A 114 -6.39 -6.36 5.30
N GLU A 115 -6.67 -6.18 6.59
CA GLU A 115 -6.25 -7.11 7.62
C GLU A 115 -7.22 -8.29 7.65
N VAL A 116 -6.68 -9.49 7.48
CA VAL A 116 -7.38 -10.75 7.71
C VAL A 116 -7.14 -11.16 9.16
N SER A 117 -8.21 -11.56 9.85
CA SER A 117 -8.16 -12.07 11.22
C SER A 117 -9.02 -13.32 11.32
N GLU A 118 -8.41 -14.42 11.75
CA GLU A 118 -9.07 -15.71 11.92
C GLU A 118 -8.70 -16.35 13.25
N ASP A 119 -9.70 -16.91 13.93
CA ASP A 119 -9.49 -17.66 15.16
C ASP A 119 -9.38 -19.17 14.84
N VAL A 120 -8.20 -19.75 15.07
CA VAL A 120 -7.92 -21.17 14.79
C VAL A 120 -7.30 -21.82 16.03
N PHE A 121 -7.90 -22.91 16.52
CA PHE A 121 -7.42 -23.70 17.67
C PHE A 121 -7.08 -22.86 18.93
N ASP A 122 -7.98 -21.97 19.37
CA ASP A 122 -7.80 -21.05 20.51
C ASP A 122 -6.65 -20.03 20.37
N ALA A 123 -6.13 -19.84 19.14
CA ALA A 123 -5.19 -18.78 18.80
C ALA A 123 -5.79 -17.87 17.71
N THR A 124 -5.59 -16.56 17.87
CA THR A 124 -6.01 -15.56 16.86
C THR A 124 -4.84 -15.31 15.92
N PHE A 125 -5.07 -15.59 14.64
CA PHE A 125 -4.12 -15.34 13.56
C PHE A 125 -4.53 -14.07 12.83
N THR A 126 -3.58 -13.15 12.66
CA THR A 126 -3.77 -11.94 11.88
C THR A 126 -2.74 -11.85 10.77
N ALA A 127 -3.15 -11.37 9.61
CA ALA A 127 -2.30 -11.10 8.47
C ALA A 127 -2.74 -9.77 7.84
N GLY A 128 -1.84 -8.79 7.78
CA GLY A 128 -2.19 -7.48 7.25
C GLY A 128 -0.97 -6.61 6.94
N PRO A 129 -1.17 -5.45 6.29
CA PRO A 129 -0.08 -4.54 5.99
C PRO A 129 0.56 -4.00 7.27
N ALA A 130 1.88 -3.98 7.31
CA ALA A 130 2.60 -3.56 8.50
C ALA A 130 2.31 -2.08 8.82
N THR A 131 1.61 -1.80 9.92
CA THR A 131 1.00 -0.47 10.12
C THR A 131 2.07 0.64 10.23
N GLY A 132 3.21 0.33 10.83
CA GLY A 132 4.32 1.29 10.97
C GLY A 132 4.92 1.71 9.62
N SER A 133 5.27 0.74 8.77
CA SER A 133 5.82 1.01 7.44
C SER A 133 4.73 1.51 6.48
N ALA A 134 3.48 1.08 6.63
CA ALA A 134 2.33 1.61 5.91
C ALA A 134 2.21 3.13 6.06
N VAL A 135 2.21 3.63 7.29
CA VAL A 135 2.09 5.08 7.53
C VAL A 135 3.30 5.84 7.01
N LEU A 136 4.51 5.32 7.24
CA LEU A 136 5.75 6.02 6.89
C LEU A 136 6.03 6.02 5.38
N LEU A 137 5.90 4.86 4.73
CA LEU A 137 6.23 4.68 3.32
C LEU A 137 5.02 5.03 2.46
N ALA A 138 3.95 4.25 2.54
CA ALA A 138 2.75 4.47 1.73
C ALA A 138 2.04 5.78 2.12
N GLY A 139 1.90 6.10 3.40
CA GLY A 139 1.16 7.28 3.86
C GLY A 139 1.89 8.61 3.73
N LEU A 140 3.22 8.62 3.80
CA LEU A 140 4.03 9.84 3.80
C LEU A 140 5.05 9.88 2.66
N ALA A 141 6.04 9.00 2.66
CA ALA A 141 7.18 9.11 1.74
C ALA A 141 6.75 9.09 0.26
N PHE A 142 5.94 8.10 -0.13
CA PHE A 142 5.44 7.94 -1.49
C PHE A 142 4.60 9.14 -1.97
N PRO A 143 3.50 9.52 -1.29
CA PRO A 143 2.65 10.62 -1.73
C PRO A 143 3.36 11.99 -1.67
N ILE A 144 4.29 12.22 -0.74
CA ILE A 144 5.09 13.46 -0.72
C ILE A 144 5.93 13.54 -2.00
N VAL A 145 6.74 12.51 -2.27
CA VAL A 145 7.71 12.54 -3.36
C VAL A 145 7.01 12.50 -4.72
N LEU A 146 6.11 11.54 -4.92
CA LEU A 146 5.44 11.32 -6.19
C LEU A 146 4.39 12.39 -6.48
N GLY A 147 3.66 12.83 -5.45
CA GLY A 147 2.73 13.97 -5.56
C GLY A 147 3.46 15.26 -5.91
N ALA A 148 4.62 15.54 -5.29
CA ALA A 148 5.45 16.70 -5.64
C ALA A 148 5.98 16.64 -7.07
N ILE A 149 6.40 15.46 -7.55
CA ILE A 149 6.82 15.25 -8.95
C ILE A 149 5.65 15.54 -9.91
N GLY A 150 4.46 15.00 -9.62
CA GLY A 150 3.26 15.30 -10.39
C GLY A 150 2.95 16.79 -10.45
N GLY A 151 3.04 17.45 -9.29
CA GLY A 151 2.83 18.89 -9.17
C GLY A 151 3.85 19.72 -9.95
N TYR A 152 5.12 19.35 -9.92
CA TYR A 152 6.17 19.98 -10.73
C TYR A 152 5.89 19.87 -12.24
N LEU A 153 5.49 18.67 -12.68
CA LEU A 153 5.18 18.39 -14.09
C LEU A 153 3.97 19.19 -14.59
N SER A 154 3.10 19.66 -13.71
CA SER A 154 1.97 20.53 -14.09
C SER A 154 2.37 21.94 -14.51
N GLN A 155 3.56 22.39 -14.10
CA GLN A 155 4.07 23.75 -14.32
C GLN A 155 5.05 23.85 -15.51
N ARG A 156 5.27 22.74 -16.23
CA ARG A 156 6.10 22.69 -17.44
C ARG A 156 5.24 22.62 -18.69
#